data_AF-A0A949B4F5-F1
#
_entry.id   AF-A0A949B4F5-F1
#
_cell.length_a   1.000
_cell.length_b   1.000
_cell.length_c   1.000
_cell.angle_alpha   90.00
_cell.angle_beta   90.00
_cell.angle_gamma   90.00
#
_symmetry.space_group_name_H-M   'P 1'
#
loop_
_entity.id
_entity.type
_entity.pdbx_description
1 polymer ?
#
loop_
_entity_poly.entity_id
_entity_poly.type
_entity_poly.pdbx_seq_one_letter_code
_entity_poly.pdbx_strand_id
1 'polypeptide(L)'
;MLLATKQVKSRIHRLVFTAHDALGAIAGVDILRNKFGLVPHAISGLCSTSPLAIEELNDFTDIPAVSNTQRALNQWAGIVL
;
A
#
# COMPACT_ATOMS: atom_id res chain seq x y z
N MET A 1 -16.10 -0.58 13.31
CA MET A 1 -14.81 -0.65 12.59
C MET A 1 -14.70 0.57 11.67
N LEU A 2 -13.63 1.38 11.78
CA LEU A 2 -13.52 2.69 11.13
C LEU A 2 -13.62 2.63 9.59
N LEU A 3 -13.00 1.63 8.95
CA LEU A 3 -13.01 1.49 7.49
C LEU A 3 -14.39 1.14 6.91
N ALA A 4 -15.35 0.71 7.74
CA ALA A 4 -16.73 0.49 7.31
C ALA A 4 -17.55 1.80 7.26
N THR A 5 -17.08 2.86 7.90
CA THR A 5 -17.83 4.12 8.05
C THR A 5 -17.62 5.02 6.82
N LYS A 6 -18.71 5.38 6.14
CA LYS A 6 -18.67 6.22 4.92
C LYS A 6 -18.02 7.59 5.19
N GLN A 7 -18.31 8.20 6.34
CA GLN A 7 -17.77 9.48 6.76
C GLN A 7 -16.25 9.44 6.97
N VAL A 8 -15.70 8.30 7.39
CA VAL A 8 -14.25 8.11 7.53
C VAL A 8 -13.63 7.95 6.14
N LYS A 9 -14.18 7.04 5.33
CA LYS A 9 -13.69 6.79 3.96
C LYS A 9 -13.70 8.05 3.09
N SER A 10 -14.71 8.90 3.22
CA SER A 10 -14.79 10.16 2.45
C SER A 10 -13.73 11.20 2.82
N ARG A 11 -12.94 10.97 3.87
CA ARG A 11 -11.82 11.83 4.29
C ARG A 11 -10.46 11.23 3.97
N ILE A 12 -10.41 9.99 3.47
CA ILE A 12 -9.19 9.34 3.01
C ILE A 12 -8.96 9.76 1.56
N HIS A 13 -8.03 10.69 1.35
CA HIS A 13 -7.69 11.19 0.01
C HIS A 13 -6.59 10.34 -0.63
N ARG A 14 -5.60 9.94 0.18
CA ARG A 14 -4.51 9.04 -0.19
C ARG A 14 -4.41 7.94 0.87
N LEU A 15 -4.01 6.74 0.44
CA LEU A 15 -3.89 5.57 1.31
C LEU A 15 -2.57 4.87 1.02
N VAL A 16 -1.77 4.64 2.06
CA VAL A 16 -0.58 3.81 2.00
C VAL A 16 -0.86 2.56 2.82
N PHE A 17 -0.73 1.39 2.20
CA PHE A 17 -0.90 0.12 2.89
C PHE A 17 0.45 -0.39 3.38
N THR A 18 0.53 -0.78 4.66
CA THR A 18 1.79 -1.25 5.25
C THR A 18 1.66 -2.72 5.63
N ALA A 19 2.62 -3.52 5.21
CA ALA A 19 2.68 -4.94 5.55
C ALA A 19 4.10 -5.39 5.90
N HIS A 20 4.19 -6.51 6.61
CA HIS A 20 5.47 -7.11 7.02
C HIS A 20 6.11 -7.90 5.88
N ASP A 21 5.31 -8.64 5.12
CA ASP A 21 5.72 -9.54 4.04
C ASP A 21 4.86 -9.35 2.78
N ALA A 22 5.31 -9.89 1.64
CA ALA A 22 4.65 -9.72 0.36
C ALA A 22 3.26 -10.40 0.31
N LEU A 23 3.09 -11.57 0.92
CA LEU A 23 1.81 -12.28 0.94
C LEU A 23 0.76 -11.48 1.73
N GLY A 24 1.14 -10.97 2.90
CA GLY A 24 0.31 -10.10 3.72
C GLY A 24 -0.04 -8.79 3.02
N ALA A 25 0.88 -8.24 2.23
CA ALA A 25 0.61 -7.09 1.38
C ALA A 25 -0.46 -7.41 0.32
N ILE A 26 -0.28 -8.48 -0.44
CA ILE A 26 -1.19 -8.91 -1.53
C ILE A 26 -2.58 -9.20 -0.98
N ALA A 27 -2.69 -10.03 0.06
CA ALA A 27 -3.97 -10.37 0.67
C ALA A 27 -4.64 -9.16 1.32
N GLY A 28 -3.86 -8.27 1.95
CA GLY A 28 -4.37 -7.06 2.56
C GLY A 28 -4.93 -6.05 1.53
N VAL A 29 -4.26 -5.91 0.39
CA VAL A 29 -4.74 -5.12 -0.76
C VAL A 29 -6.07 -5.68 -1.27
N ASP A 30 -6.17 -7.00 -1.43
CA ASP A 30 -7.41 -7.65 -1.88
C ASP A 30 -8.57 -7.41 -0.90
N ILE A 31 -8.31 -7.55 0.41
CA ILE A 31 -9.30 -7.25 1.46
C ILE A 31 -9.72 -5.77 1.42
N LEU A 32 -8.78 -4.84 1.28
CA LEU A 32 -9.10 -3.40 1.19
C LEU A 32 -10.00 -3.11 -0.02
N ARG A 33 -9.68 -3.70 -1.16
CA ARG A 33 -10.45 -3.54 -2.40
C ARG A 33 -11.84 -4.14 -2.27
N ASN A 34 -11.93 -5.42 -1.95
CA ASN A 34 -13.17 -6.19 -2.03
C ASN A 34 -14.09 -5.97 -0.84
N LYS A 35 -13.54 -5.76 0.37
CA LYS A 35 -14.34 -5.58 1.59
C LYS A 35 -14.64 -4.12 1.91
N PHE A 36 -13.70 -3.22 1.60
CA PHE A 36 -13.79 -1.82 2.00
C PHE A 36 -13.97 -0.84 0.83
N GLY A 37 -13.79 -1.29 -0.42
CA GLY A 37 -13.82 -0.43 -1.60
C GLY A 37 -12.70 0.61 -1.57
N LEU A 38 -11.55 0.26 -0.99
CA LEU A 38 -10.38 1.12 -0.86
C LEU A 38 -9.23 0.53 -1.68
N VAL A 39 -8.59 1.36 -2.49
CA VAL A 39 -7.39 0.98 -3.24
C VAL A 39 -6.22 1.82 -2.71
N PRO A 40 -5.17 1.17 -2.18
CA PRO A 40 -3.96 1.88 -1.80
C PRO A 40 -3.30 2.56 -2.99
N HIS A 41 -2.71 3.72 -2.76
CA HIS A 41 -1.89 4.43 -3.74
C HIS A 41 -0.44 3.97 -3.70
N ALA A 42 -0.02 3.32 -2.61
CA ALA A 42 1.30 2.73 -2.45
C ALA A 42 1.26 1.61 -1.40
N ILE A 43 2.21 0.68 -1.52
CA ILE A 43 2.54 -0.33 -0.51
C ILE A 43 3.87 0.05 0.13
N SER A 44 3.99 -0.11 1.44
CA SER A 44 5.23 0.13 2.17
C SER A 44 5.37 -0.83 3.36
N GLY A 45 6.44 -0.67 4.14
CA GLY A 45 6.77 -1.53 5.27
C GLY A 45 7.91 -2.51 4.95
N LEU A 46 8.07 -3.55 5.76
CA LEU A 46 9.18 -4.50 5.62
C LEU A 46 9.09 -5.32 4.31
N CYS A 47 7.89 -5.49 3.77
CA CYS A 47 7.68 -6.09 2.44
C CYS A 47 8.30 -5.27 1.29
N SER A 48 8.72 -4.03 1.54
CA SER A 48 9.31 -3.13 0.54
C SER A 48 10.81 -2.91 0.74
N THR A 49 11.49 -3.70 1.56
CA THR A 49 12.91 -3.46 1.92
C THR A 49 13.91 -4.37 1.21
N SER A 50 13.46 -5.37 0.47
CA SER A 50 14.32 -6.23 -0.37
C SER A 50 13.90 -6.15 -1.83
N PRO A 51 14.86 -6.24 -2.79
CA PRO A 51 14.53 -6.29 -4.22
C PRO A 51 13.57 -7.42 -4.57
N LEU A 52 13.76 -8.61 -3.99
CA LEU A 52 12.92 -9.78 -4.24
C LEU A 52 11.47 -9.55 -3.78
N ALA A 53 11.27 -9.00 -2.58
CA ALA A 53 9.91 -8.75 -2.09
C ALA A 53 9.20 -7.65 -2.92
N ILE A 54 9.96 -6.66 -3.42
CA ILE A 54 9.42 -5.66 -4.34
C ILE A 54 9.02 -6.29 -5.69
N GLU A 55 9.83 -7.20 -6.21
CA GLU A 55 9.53 -7.94 -7.45
C GLU A 55 8.25 -8.78 -7.29
N GLU A 56 8.14 -9.55 -6.21
CA GLU A 56 6.91 -10.29 -5.87
C GLU A 56 5.68 -9.36 -5.79
N LEU A 57 5.81 -8.20 -5.15
CA LEU A 57 4.70 -7.23 -5.08
C LEU A 57 4.30 -6.68 -6.45
N ASN A 58 5.25 -6.49 -7.35
CA ASN A 58 4.99 -5.99 -8.70
C ASN A 58 4.40 -7.08 -9.61
N ASP A 59 4.73 -8.35 -9.38
CA ASP A 59 4.16 -9.48 -10.15
C ASP A 59 2.68 -9.72 -9.84
N PHE A 60 2.24 -9.39 -8.61
CA PHE A 60 0.88 -9.65 -8.14
C PHE A 60 0.04 -8.39 -7.95
N THR A 61 0.62 -7.18 -8.04
CA THR A 61 -0.10 -5.92 -7.85
C THR A 61 0.44 -4.80 -8.74
N ASP A 62 -0.46 -3.96 -9.27
CA ASP A 62 -0.07 -2.73 -9.99
C ASP A 62 0.19 -1.53 -9.04
N ILE A 63 0.24 -1.77 -7.72
CA ILE A 63 0.39 -0.71 -6.72
C ILE A 63 1.88 -0.51 -6.43
N PRO A 64 2.41 0.72 -6.50
CA PRO A 64 3.84 0.93 -6.32
C PRO A 64 4.29 0.57 -4.89
N ALA A 65 5.27 -0.34 -4.80
CA ALA A 65 5.98 -0.63 -3.55
C ALA A 65 7.06 0.43 -3.30
N VAL A 66 6.90 1.21 -2.23
CA VAL A 66 7.83 2.27 -1.85
C VAL A 66 8.61 1.89 -0.61
N SER A 67 9.92 1.75 -0.82
CA SER A 67 10.85 1.38 0.23
C SER A 67 11.08 2.51 1.23
N ASN A 68 11.15 2.14 2.51
CA ASN A 68 11.52 3.05 3.60
C ASN A 68 13.02 3.04 3.93
N THR A 69 13.80 2.10 3.37
CA THR A 69 15.25 2.00 3.66
C THR A 69 16.06 3.05 2.92
N GLN A 70 15.58 3.47 1.75
CA GLN A 70 16.13 4.60 1.01
C GLN A 70 15.23 5.81 1.27
N ARG A 71 15.79 6.99 1.58
CA ARG A 71 15.04 8.25 1.65
C ARG A 71 14.59 8.65 0.24
N ALA A 72 13.67 7.89 -0.33
CA ALA A 72 13.10 8.10 -1.65
C ALA A 72 12.03 9.19 -1.59
N LEU A 73 12.40 10.37 -1.09
CA LEU A 73 11.50 11.52 -0.93
C LEU A 73 10.79 11.87 -2.24
N ASN A 74 11.46 11.67 -3.38
CA ASN A 74 10.89 11.88 -4.71
C ASN A 74 9.78 10.87 -5.04
N GLN A 75 9.90 9.62 -4.61
CA GLN A 75 8.85 8.61 -4.81
C GLN A 75 7.62 8.94 -3.96
N TRP A 76 7.84 9.36 -2.71
CA TRP A 76 6.78 9.79 -1.80
C TRP A 76 6.06 11.06 -2.27
N ALA A 77 6.76 11.99 -2.90
CA ALA A 77 6.17 13.21 -3.45
C ALA A 77 5.02 12.90 -4.42
N GLY A 78 5.19 11.95 -5.35
CA GLY A 78 4.13 11.58 -6.30
C GLY A 78 2.92 10.85 -5.68
N ILE A 79 3.08 10.32 -4.46
CA ILE A 79 2.02 9.59 -3.74
C ILE A 79 1.23 10.51 -2.81
N VAL A 80 1.92 11.46 -2.16
CA VAL A 80 1.36 12.27 -1.07
C VAL A 80 0.95 13.66 -1.53
N LEU A 81 1.60 14.23 -2.55
CA LEU A 81 1.24 15.51 -3.17
C LEU A 81 0.27 15.30 -4.33
#